data_AF-A0A0Q4BDY7-F1
#
_entry.id   AF-A0A0Q4BDY7-F1
#
_cell.length_a   1.000
_cell.length_b   1.000
_cell.length_c   1.000
_cell.angle_alpha   90.00
_cell.angle_beta   90.00
_cell.angle_gamma   90.00
#
_symmetry.space_group_name_H-M   'P 1'
#
loop_
_entity.id
_entity.type
_entity.pdbx_description
1 polymer ?
#
loop_
_entity_poly.entity_id
_entity_poly.type
_entity_poly.pdbx_seq_one_letter_code
_entity_poly.pdbx_strand_id
1 'polypeptide(L)' 'RAVVLAAALAFARESCPGVPIILDEPFMGMDGDAMARTAEAVAEFMDGRQLVLLLSEASEIEAMRSTGRVGKELEIKG' A
#
# COMPACT_ATOMS: atom_id res chain seq x y z
N ARG A 1 -12.19 6.70 -3.25
CA ARG A 1 -11.03 5.79 -3.44
C ARG A 1 -10.62 5.11 -2.13
N ALA A 2 -10.35 5.85 -1.06
CA ALA A 2 -10.01 5.28 0.26
C ALA A 2 -10.97 4.18 0.76
N VAL A 3 -12.29 4.37 0.61
CA VAL A 3 -13.29 3.35 1.00
C VAL A 3 -13.13 2.04 0.22
N VAL A 4 -12.86 2.11 -1.09
CA VAL A 4 -12.67 0.92 -1.93
C VAL A 4 -11.39 0.19 -1.54
N LEU A 5 -10.30 0.94 -1.34
CA LEU A 5 -9.04 0.39 -0.87
C LEU A 5 -9.19 -0.30 0.50
N ALA A 6 -9.87 0.34 1.45
CA ALA A 6 -10.14 -0.22 2.77
C ALA A 6 -10.95 -1.52 2.69
N ALA A 7 -12.03 -1.53 1.88
CA ALA A 7 -12.85 -2.73 1.69
C ALA A 7 -12.04 -3.87 1.04
N ALA A 8 -11.23 -3.57 0.02
CA ALA A 8 -10.39 -4.55 -0.65
C ALA A 8 -9.34 -5.15 0.30
N LEU A 9 -8.69 -4.32 1.14
CA LEU A 9 -7.72 -4.78 2.13
C LEU A 9 -8.35 -5.63 3.22
N ALA A 10 -9.53 -5.23 3.73
CA ALA A 10 -10.27 -6.01 4.71
C ALA A 10 -10.64 -7.39 4.15
N PHE A 11 -11.23 -7.42 2.95
CA PHE A 11 -11.57 -8.67 2.26
C PHE A 11 -10.34 -9.55 2.05
N ALA A 12 -9.24 -8.98 1.54
CA ALA A 12 -8.00 -9.71 1.28
C ALA A 12 -7.39 -10.28 2.57
N ARG A 13 -7.35 -9.51 3.66
CA ARG A 13 -6.77 -9.94 4.93
C ARG A 13 -7.53 -11.10 5.57
N GLU A 14 -8.85 -11.11 5.45
CA GLU A 14 -9.74 -12.14 5.99
C GLU A 14 -9.83 -13.38 5.08
N SER A 15 -9.97 -13.18 3.77
CA SER A 15 -10.34 -14.23 2.83
C SER A 15 -9.14 -14.92 2.16
N CYS A 16 -7.95 -14.32 2.21
CA CYS A 16 -6.76 -14.82 1.51
C CYS A 16 -5.58 -15.11 2.47
N PRO A 17 -5.72 -16.04 3.43
CA PRO A 17 -4.64 -16.34 4.37
C PRO A 17 -3.43 -16.94 3.66
N GLY A 18 -2.25 -16.35 3.89
CA GLY A 18 -0.98 -16.84 3.35
C GLY A 18 -0.73 -16.53 1.88
N VAL A 19 -1.61 -15.76 1.23
CA VAL A 19 -1.43 -15.32 -0.15
C VAL A 19 -0.88 -13.89 -0.16
N PRO A 20 0.13 -13.57 -0.98
CA PRO A 20 0.59 -12.19 -1.16
C PRO A 20 -0.51 -11.32 -1.77
N ILE A 21 -0.68 -10.12 -1.23
CA ILE A 21 -1.62 -9.13 -1.77
C ILE A 21 -0.82 -8.16 -2.64
N ILE A 22 -1.27 -7.97 -3.89
CA ILE A 22 -0.64 -7.06 -4.85
C ILE A 22 -1.62 -5.94 -5.15
N LEU A 23 -1.19 -4.69 -4.96
CA LEU A 23 -1.97 -3.51 -5.30
C LEU A 23 -1.22 -2.68 -6.34
N ASP A 24 -1.94 -2.34 -7.40
CA ASP A 24 -1.45 -1.50 -8.49
C ASP A 24 -1.94 -0.07 -8.28
N GLU A 25 -1.01 0.86 -8.05
CA GLU A 25 -1.26 2.30 -7.85
C GLU A 25 -2.42 2.58 -6.87
N PRO A 26 -2.44 2.04 -5.65
CA PRO A 26 -3.59 2.14 -4.76
C PRO A 26 -3.91 3.58 -4.34
N PHE A 27 -2.89 4.44 -4.29
CA PHE A 27 -3.02 5.82 -3.80
C PHE A 27 -3.26 6.86 -4.89
N MET A 28 -3.14 6.50 -6.17
CA MET A 28 -3.25 7.44 -7.28
C MET A 28 -4.48 8.35 -7.16
N GLY A 29 -4.32 9.65 -7.40
CA GLY A 29 -5.42 10.62 -7.31
C GLY A 29 -6.01 10.85 -5.91
N MET A 30 -5.35 10.37 -4.84
CA MET A 30 -5.57 10.89 -3.49
C MET A 30 -4.81 12.20 -3.30
N ASP A 31 -5.34 13.10 -2.47
CA ASP A 31 -4.59 14.27 -2.02
C ASP A 31 -3.38 13.85 -1.16
N GLY A 32 -2.32 14.66 -1.13
CA GLY A 32 -1.06 14.29 -0.47
C GLY A 32 -1.21 13.95 1.02
N ASP A 33 -2.01 14.71 1.75
CA ASP A 33 -2.23 14.47 3.19
C ASP A 33 -3.06 13.21 3.44
N ALA A 34 -4.13 12.98 2.66
CA ALA A 34 -4.91 11.76 2.76
C ALA A 34 -4.12 10.54 2.29
N MET A 35 -3.28 10.69 1.27
CA MET A 35 -2.40 9.65 0.76
C MET A 35 -1.41 9.21 1.83
N ALA A 36 -0.71 10.15 2.48
CA ALA A 36 0.24 9.83 3.55
C ALA A 36 -0.44 9.12 4.73
N ARG A 37 -1.61 9.59 5.18
CA ARG A 37 -2.39 8.91 6.23
C ARG A 37 -2.85 7.53 5.79
N THR A 38 -3.22 7.38 4.52
CA THR A 38 -3.67 6.10 3.97
C THR A 38 -2.49 5.13 3.87
N ALA A 39 -1.32 5.56 3.43
CA ALA A 39 -0.10 4.74 3.37
C ALA A 39 0.26 4.17 4.75
N GLU A 40 0.25 5.01 5.79
CA GLU A 40 0.50 4.57 7.16
C GLU A 40 -0.56 3.55 7.62
N ALA A 41 -1.85 3.84 7.41
CA ALA A 41 -2.94 2.94 7.81
C ALA A 41 -2.89 1.60 7.06
N VAL A 42 -2.54 1.59 5.77
CA VAL A 42 -2.37 0.36 4.98
C VAL A 42 -1.19 -0.45 5.50
N ALA A 43 -0.05 0.19 5.77
CA ALA A 43 1.15 -0.47 6.27
C ALA A 43 0.92 -1.09 7.66
N GLU A 44 0.25 -0.36 8.57
CA GLU A 44 -0.12 -0.87 9.88
C GLU A 44 -1.15 -2.01 9.79
N PHE A 45 -2.21 -1.82 8.99
CA PHE A 45 -3.25 -2.84 8.85
C PHE A 45 -2.73 -4.11 8.19
N MET A 46 -1.75 -4.03 7.29
CA MET A 46 -1.18 -5.20 6.64
C MET A 46 0.04 -5.77 7.36
N ASP A 47 0.34 -5.32 8.59
CA ASP A 47 1.44 -5.88 9.36
C ASP A 47 1.29 -7.40 9.55
N GLY A 48 2.42 -8.10 9.41
CA GLY A 48 2.50 -9.56 9.38
C GLY A 48 1.91 -10.23 8.13
N ARG A 49 1.46 -9.48 7.12
CA ARG A 49 1.03 -9.98 5.80
C ARG A 49 2.00 -9.53 4.71
N GLN A 50 2.19 -10.35 3.68
CA GLN A 50 2.97 -9.94 2.52
C GLN A 50 2.12 -9.04 1.62
N LEU A 51 2.46 -7.75 1.60
CA LEU A 51 1.89 -6.74 0.72
C LEU A 51 2.94 -6.30 -0.30
N VAL A 52 2.56 -6.28 -1.58
CA VAL A 52 3.36 -5.78 -2.69
C VAL A 52 2.62 -4.59 -3.32
N LEU A 53 3.32 -3.47 -3.43
CA LEU A 53 2.78 -2.25 -4.02
C LEU A 53 3.54 -1.96 -5.31
N LEU A 54 2.79 -1.70 -6.38
CA LEU A 54 3.33 -1.17 -7.63
C LEU A 54 3.02 0.33 -7.63
N LEU A 55 4.06 1.14 -7.51
CA LEU A 55 3.96 2.59 -7.38
C LEU A 55 4.85 3.26 -8.42
N SER A 56 4.29 4.21 -9.16
CA SER A 56 5.02 5.00 -10.16
C SER A 56 5.37 6.40 -9.65
N GLU A 57 4.60 6.92 -8.69
CA GLU A 57 4.74 8.28 -8.19
C GLU A 57 5.77 8.35 -7.04
N ALA A 58 6.74 9.25 -7.17
CA ALA A 58 7.81 9.43 -6.18
C ALA A 58 7.27 9.82 -4.80
N SER A 59 6.17 10.59 -4.75
CA SER A 59 5.51 10.98 -3.50
C SER A 59 4.87 9.79 -2.79
N GLU A 60 4.31 8.83 -3.53
CA GLU A 60 3.71 7.62 -2.96
C GLU A 60 4.80 6.66 -2.45
N ILE A 61 5.90 6.54 -3.18
CA ILE A 61 7.07 5.78 -2.76
C ILE A 61 7.64 6.36 -1.46
N GLU A 62 7.80 7.67 -1.39
CA GLU A 62 8.33 8.33 -0.19
C GLU A 62 7.38 8.22 1.00
N ALA A 63 6.06 8.33 0.78
CA ALA A 63 5.07 8.08 1.81
C ALA A 63 5.21 6.67 2.39
N MET A 64 5.33 5.64 1.55
CA MET A 64 5.56 4.27 2.01
C MET A 64 6.88 4.11 2.77
N ARG A 65 7.98 4.73 2.30
CA ARG A 65 9.27 4.70 3.02
C ARG A 65 9.15 5.32 4.41
N SER A 66 8.43 6.44 4.53
CA SER A 66 8.23 7.14 5.80
C SER A 66 7.50 6.31 6.86
N THR A 67 6.75 5.28 6.45
CA THR A 67 6.10 4.34 7.39
C THR A 67 7.10 3.46 8.15
N GLY A 68 8.35 3.37 7.68
CA GLY A 68 9.38 2.50 8.26
C GLY A 68 9.11 1.00 8.13
N ARG A 69 8.08 0.59 7.36
CA ARG A 69 7.64 -0.81 7.22
C ARG A 69 7.98 -1.43 5.85
N VAL A 70 8.72 -0.70 5.01
CA VAL A 70 9.18 -1.22 3.71
C VAL A 70 10.31 -2.23 3.94
N GLY A 71 10.03 -3.51 3.70
CA GLY A 71 11.02 -4.58 3.86
C GLY A 71 11.96 -4.73 2.66
N LYS A 72 11.46 -4.57 1.44
CA LYS A 72 12.22 -4.64 0.18
C LYS A 72 11.64 -3.67 -0.83
N GLU A 73 12.51 -3.07 -1.61
CA GLU A 73 12.15 -2.17 -2.70
C GLU A 73 12.88 -2.60 -3.97
N LEU A 74 12.19 -2.57 -5.11
CA LEU A 74 12.76 -2.86 -6.42
C LEU A 74 12.38 -1.74 -7.37
N GLU A 75 13.39 -1.05 -7.91
CA GLU A 75 13.19 -0.06 -8.97
C GLU A 75 13.20 -0.77 -10.34
N ILE A 76 12.12 -0.64 -11.10
CA ILE A 76 12.02 -1.15 -12.47
C ILE A 76 12.15 0.05 -13.41
N LYS A 77 13.24 0.08 -14.18
CA LYS A 77 13.46 1.07 -15.24
C LYS A 77 12.92 0.52 -16.56
N GLY A 78 11.91 1.17 -17.10
CA GLY A 78 11.40 0.95 -18.46
C GLY A 78 12.28 1.60 -19.52
#